data_AF-A0AAU5J023-F1
#
_entry.id   AF-A0AAU5J023-F1
#
_cell.length_a   1.000
_cell.length_b   1.000
_cell.length_c   1.000
_cell.angle_alpha   90.00
_cell.angle_beta   90.00
_cell.angle_gamma   90.00
#
_symmetry.space_group_name_H-M   'P 1'
#
loop_
_entity.id
_entity.type
_entity.pdbx_description
1 polymer ?
#
loop_
_entity_poly.entity_id
_entity_poly.type
_entity_poly.pdbx_seq_one_letter_code
_entity_poly.pdbx_strand_id
1 'polypeptide(L)'
;MDGLEFVQADVAEYLATVEPFDAAYAIGTLAFLDPHRSLPALRDGLRPDAPLVLSLLHTDLDGLGPSTEVAPREQMILLRDDPPLPTQMWVLAPQLWEDLLTEYGFRVEAIDLFPHPDESATVVQQLIRARRRPDRATHVSSRPRSTRAPAAHAAVGVGAILLSEQGILLGRHSRGTLELPGGSVEATGESFKDAVVRELAEETGLVARTDNVELLGTLLDHVEGVLRVTVGAQVHTWQGQPATQPDESVGDWGWYPLDQLPDGLFVCSAQILTAWRPDLPIDHPPAHFTAFASAT
;
A
#
# COMPACT_ATOMS: atom_id res chain seq x y z
N MET A 1 33.94 -9.24 -40.37
CA MET A 1 33.03 -9.81 -39.36
C MET A 1 31.67 -9.25 -39.74
N ASP A 2 30.97 -9.93 -40.64
CA ASP A 2 29.70 -9.41 -41.18
C ASP A 2 28.64 -9.51 -40.10
N GLY A 3 27.92 -8.42 -39.85
CA GLY A 3 26.86 -8.36 -38.83
C GLY A 3 27.24 -7.76 -37.47
N LEU A 4 28.42 -7.15 -37.32
CA LEU A 4 28.80 -6.40 -36.10
C LEU A 4 29.16 -4.96 -36.46
N GLU A 5 28.46 -4.01 -35.85
CA GLU A 5 28.70 -2.58 -35.96
C GLU A 5 29.09 -2.00 -34.60
N PHE A 6 30.15 -1.20 -34.57
CA PHE A 6 30.58 -0.48 -33.37
C PHE A 6 30.24 0.99 -33.53
N VAL A 7 29.47 1.53 -32.58
CA VAL A 7 29.07 2.93 -32.56
C VAL A 7 29.62 3.58 -31.30
N GLN A 8 30.28 4.71 -31.45
CA GLN A 8 30.72 5.56 -30.35
C GLN A 8 29.77 6.76 -30.24
N ALA A 9 28.80 6.69 -29.33
CA ALA A 9 27.82 7.73 -29.09
C ALA A 9 27.29 7.66 -27.64
N ASP A 10 26.62 8.72 -27.18
CA ASP A 10 25.79 8.63 -25.96
C ASP A 10 24.62 7.69 -26.23
N VAL A 11 24.42 6.72 -25.34
CA VAL A 11 23.43 5.64 -25.58
C VAL A 11 22.00 6.18 -25.65
N ALA A 12 21.65 7.19 -24.85
CA ALA A 12 20.29 7.71 -24.82
C ALA A 12 19.99 8.51 -26.09
N GLU A 13 20.96 9.30 -26.56
CA GLU A 13 20.87 10.02 -27.84
C GLU A 13 20.83 9.05 -29.02
N TYR A 14 21.66 8.01 -29.01
CA TYR A 14 21.69 7.02 -30.08
C TYR A 14 20.35 6.29 -30.22
N LEU A 15 19.81 5.75 -29.11
CA LEU A 15 18.54 5.03 -29.08
C LEU A 15 17.35 5.89 -29.55
N ALA A 16 17.43 7.22 -29.40
CA ALA A 16 16.38 8.13 -29.88
C ALA A 16 16.37 8.32 -31.41
N THR A 17 17.44 7.93 -32.11
CA THR A 17 17.62 8.20 -33.55
C THR A 17 17.54 6.96 -34.44
N VAL A 18 17.49 5.78 -33.83
CA VAL A 18 17.52 4.49 -34.53
C VAL A 18 16.20 3.75 -34.39
N GLU A 19 15.97 2.80 -35.29
CA GLU A 19 14.84 1.88 -35.17
C GLU A 19 14.97 1.03 -33.89
N PRO A 20 13.85 0.75 -33.19
CA PRO A 20 13.88 -0.02 -31.95
C PRO A 20 14.45 -1.44 -32.13
N PHE A 21 15.32 -1.83 -31.19
CA PHE A 21 15.97 -3.13 -31.16
C PHE A 21 15.02 -4.24 -30.66
N ASP A 22 15.29 -5.46 -31.12
CA ASP A 22 14.57 -6.68 -30.67
C ASP A 22 15.06 -7.19 -29.30
N ALA A 23 16.21 -6.73 -28.80
CA ALA A 23 16.78 -7.08 -27.50
C ALA A 23 17.87 -6.07 -27.10
N ALA A 24 18.12 -5.92 -25.78
CA ALA A 24 19.26 -5.17 -25.27
C ALA A 24 19.98 -5.89 -24.13
N TYR A 25 21.31 -5.76 -24.12
CA TYR A 25 22.20 -6.28 -23.09
C TYR A 25 23.11 -5.15 -22.62
N ALA A 26 23.06 -4.82 -21.33
CA ALA A 26 23.98 -3.85 -20.72
C ALA A 26 24.80 -4.56 -19.64
N ILE A 27 26.08 -4.78 -19.93
CA ILE A 27 26.98 -5.55 -19.06
C ILE A 27 27.93 -4.59 -18.37
N GLY A 28 27.68 -4.29 -17.09
CA GLY A 28 28.47 -3.38 -16.28
C GLY A 28 28.35 -1.89 -16.63
N THR A 29 27.71 -1.54 -17.75
CA THR A 29 27.71 -0.18 -18.31
C THR A 29 26.56 0.70 -17.79
N LEU A 30 25.40 0.13 -17.48
CA LEU A 30 24.24 0.94 -17.09
C LEU A 30 24.41 1.61 -15.72
N ALA A 31 25.28 1.04 -14.86
CA ALA A 31 25.56 1.59 -13.55
C ALA A 31 26.18 3.00 -13.59
N PHE A 32 26.68 3.46 -14.73
CA PHE A 32 27.29 4.78 -14.94
C PHE A 32 26.30 5.87 -15.36
N LEU A 33 25.05 5.50 -15.63
CA LEU A 33 24.05 6.40 -16.17
C LEU A 33 22.94 6.60 -15.16
N ASP A 34 22.46 7.84 -15.06
CA ASP A 34 21.26 8.13 -14.29
C ASP A 34 20.10 7.25 -14.81
N PRO A 35 19.53 6.36 -13.97
CA PRO A 35 18.46 5.48 -14.38
C PRO A 35 17.22 6.25 -14.87
N HIS A 36 16.98 7.46 -14.35
CA HIS A 36 15.87 8.30 -14.81
C HIS A 36 16.07 8.85 -16.23
N ARG A 37 17.31 8.84 -16.75
CA ARG A 37 17.64 9.20 -18.14
C ARG A 37 17.75 7.97 -19.04
N SER A 38 18.43 6.92 -18.56
CA SER A 38 18.74 5.74 -19.37
C SER A 38 17.55 4.80 -19.59
N LEU A 39 16.69 4.60 -18.57
CA LEU A 39 15.57 3.67 -18.68
C LEU A 39 14.47 4.13 -19.65
N PRO A 40 14.07 5.42 -19.71
CA PRO A 40 13.18 5.90 -20.79
C PRO A 40 13.76 5.67 -22.18
N ALA A 41 15.05 5.98 -22.38
CA ALA A 41 15.69 5.79 -23.68
C ALA A 41 15.73 4.31 -24.08
N LEU A 42 16.02 3.41 -23.13
CA LEU A 42 15.95 1.96 -23.36
C LEU A 42 14.53 1.49 -23.68
N ARG A 43 13.51 2.03 -23.00
CA ARG A 43 12.09 1.68 -23.25
C ARG A 43 11.71 2.04 -24.68
N ASP A 44 12.07 3.24 -25.11
CA ASP A 44 11.71 3.78 -26.43
C ASP A 44 12.52 3.14 -27.55
N GLY A 45 13.79 2.81 -27.28
CA GLY A 45 14.68 2.12 -28.20
C GLY A 45 14.49 0.60 -28.28
N LEU A 46 13.50 0.02 -27.59
CA LEU A 46 13.18 -1.41 -27.63
C LEU A 46 11.78 -1.66 -28.18
N ARG A 47 11.58 -2.76 -28.90
CA ARG A 47 10.25 -3.21 -29.33
C ARG A 47 9.43 -3.78 -28.17
N PRO A 48 8.08 -3.72 -28.20
CA PRO A 48 7.21 -4.45 -27.27
C PRO A 48 7.68 -5.89 -27.01
N ASP A 49 7.70 -6.31 -25.75
CA ASP A 49 8.14 -7.63 -25.27
C ASP A 49 9.62 -8.00 -25.50
N ALA A 50 10.43 -7.09 -26.07
CA ALA A 50 11.86 -7.27 -26.21
C ALA A 50 12.55 -7.50 -24.85
N PRO A 51 13.46 -8.48 -24.74
CA PRO A 51 14.21 -8.71 -23.52
C PRO A 51 15.26 -7.61 -23.28
N LEU A 52 15.39 -7.23 -22.02
CA LEU A 52 16.44 -6.39 -21.46
C LEU A 52 17.19 -7.20 -20.41
N VAL A 53 18.51 -7.34 -20.57
CA VAL A 53 19.38 -8.02 -19.60
C VAL A 53 20.43 -7.05 -19.10
N LEU A 54 20.49 -6.87 -17.78
CA LEU A 54 21.40 -5.95 -17.11
C LEU A 54 22.32 -6.72 -16.17
N SER A 55 23.63 -6.51 -16.25
CA SER A 55 24.58 -6.92 -15.23
C SER A 55 25.11 -5.68 -14.52
N LEU A 56 24.91 -5.62 -13.22
CA LEU A 56 25.13 -4.45 -12.38
C LEU A 56 25.78 -4.85 -11.06
N LEU A 57 26.42 -3.88 -10.40
CA LEU A 57 26.95 -4.07 -9.05
C LEU A 57 25.81 -4.19 -8.03
N HIS A 58 25.87 -5.20 -7.15
CA HIS A 58 25.03 -5.30 -5.95
C HIS A 58 25.72 -4.68 -4.75
N THR A 59 26.99 -5.03 -4.54
CA THR A 59 27.89 -4.25 -3.68
C THR A 59 28.69 -3.29 -4.54
N ASP A 60 29.28 -2.27 -3.94
CA ASP A 60 30.24 -1.41 -4.65
C ASP A 60 31.59 -2.11 -4.87
N LEU A 61 32.57 -1.39 -5.43
CA LEU A 61 33.89 -1.97 -5.78
C LEU A 61 34.72 -2.36 -4.55
N ASP A 62 34.40 -1.82 -3.38
CA ASP A 62 35.05 -2.14 -2.10
C ASP A 62 34.26 -3.21 -1.32
N GLY A 63 33.11 -3.66 -1.84
CA GLY A 63 32.24 -4.66 -1.22
C GLY A 63 31.23 -4.10 -0.22
N LEU A 64 31.03 -2.77 -0.20
CA LEU A 64 29.98 -2.17 0.62
C LEU A 64 28.62 -2.47 -0.01
N GLY A 65 27.63 -2.80 0.84
CA GLY A 65 26.29 -3.15 0.40
C GLY A 65 25.57 -2.06 -0.43
N PRO A 66 24.48 -2.43 -1.12
CA PRO A 66 23.78 -1.54 -2.03
C PRO A 66 23.19 -0.29 -1.35
N SER A 67 22.84 0.70 -2.16
CA SER A 67 22.05 1.86 -1.76
C SER A 67 20.58 1.51 -1.60
N THR A 68 19.97 2.11 -0.59
CA THR A 68 18.52 2.10 -0.34
C THR A 68 17.84 3.36 -0.88
N GLU A 69 18.57 4.22 -1.57
CA GLU A 69 18.08 5.40 -2.28
C GLU A 69 18.63 5.45 -3.70
N VAL A 70 17.86 6.00 -4.64
CA VAL A 70 18.26 6.19 -6.04
C VAL A 70 19.18 7.40 -6.14
N ALA A 71 20.42 7.22 -5.70
CA ALA A 71 21.48 8.21 -5.78
C ALA A 71 22.79 7.53 -6.18
N PRO A 72 23.64 8.20 -6.97
CA PRO A 72 24.95 7.67 -7.28
C PRO A 72 25.87 7.71 -6.05
N ARG A 73 26.88 6.85 -6.06
CA ARG A 73 28.03 6.90 -5.17
C ARG A 73 29.28 7.11 -6.00
N GLU A 74 30.22 7.88 -5.47
CA GLU A 74 31.54 7.98 -6.09
C GLU A 74 32.30 6.65 -5.90
N GLN A 75 32.93 6.19 -6.97
CA GLN A 75 33.75 4.99 -7.03
C GLN A 75 35.03 5.29 -7.80
N MET A 76 36.13 4.66 -7.40
CA MET A 76 37.43 4.84 -8.08
C MET A 76 37.65 3.71 -9.08
N ILE A 77 37.60 4.02 -10.37
CA ILE A 77 37.82 3.03 -11.43
C ILE A 77 39.29 2.99 -11.82
N LEU A 78 39.86 1.79 -11.79
CA LEU A 78 41.19 1.51 -12.30
C LEU A 78 41.10 1.09 -13.76
N LEU A 79 41.49 1.99 -14.66
CA LEU A 79 41.82 1.61 -16.04
C LEU A 79 43.30 1.26 -16.09
N ARG A 80 43.66 0.23 -16.87
CA ARG A 80 44.94 -0.47 -16.81
C ARG A 80 46.17 0.46 -16.67
N ASP A 81 46.24 1.49 -17.50
CA ASP A 81 47.41 2.36 -17.63
C ASP A 81 47.15 3.79 -17.10
N ASP A 82 45.95 4.06 -16.56
CA ASP A 82 45.56 5.39 -16.10
C ASP A 82 45.51 5.47 -14.56
N PRO A 83 45.72 6.66 -13.97
CA PRO A 83 45.40 6.92 -12.58
C PRO A 83 43.92 6.58 -12.26
N PRO A 84 43.60 6.21 -11.01
CA PRO A 84 42.21 5.95 -10.61
C PRO A 84 41.28 7.10 -10.98
N LEU A 85 40.19 6.79 -11.70
CA LEU A 85 39.22 7.77 -12.18
C LEU A 85 37.99 7.83 -11.26
N PRO A 86 37.70 8.97 -10.62
CA PRO A 86 36.48 9.12 -9.83
C PRO A 86 35.26 9.09 -10.75
N THR A 87 34.35 8.17 -10.48
CA THR A 87 33.18 7.91 -11.31
C THR A 87 31.93 7.75 -10.47
N GLN A 88 30.83 8.36 -10.90
CA GLN A 88 29.53 8.21 -10.25
C GLN A 88 28.86 6.90 -10.70
N MET A 89 28.47 6.06 -9.74
CA MET A 89 27.85 4.77 -10.00
C MET A 89 26.58 4.55 -9.18
N TRP A 90 25.53 4.05 -9.82
CA TRP A 90 24.29 3.62 -9.17
C TRP A 90 24.40 2.17 -8.72
N VAL A 91 24.86 1.97 -7.48
CA VAL A 91 24.90 0.67 -6.81
C VAL A 91 23.64 0.53 -5.96
N LEU A 92 22.56 0.05 -6.56
CA LEU A 92 21.22 0.04 -5.95
C LEU A 92 20.81 -1.35 -5.48
N ALA A 93 19.98 -1.41 -4.44
CA ALA A 93 19.40 -2.65 -3.95
C ALA A 93 18.50 -3.27 -5.04
N PRO A 94 18.38 -4.62 -5.10
CA PRO A 94 17.54 -5.31 -6.08
C PRO A 94 16.13 -4.73 -6.21
N GLN A 95 15.48 -4.43 -5.07
CA GLN A 95 14.14 -3.86 -5.06
C GLN A 95 14.06 -2.49 -5.76
N LEU A 96 15.06 -1.62 -5.58
CA LEU A 96 15.06 -0.31 -6.25
C LEU A 96 15.22 -0.44 -7.77
N TRP A 97 16.01 -1.41 -8.24
CA TRP A 97 16.10 -1.69 -9.67
C TRP A 97 14.79 -2.23 -10.21
N GLU A 98 14.12 -3.13 -9.49
CA GLU A 98 12.80 -3.64 -9.87
C GLU A 98 11.75 -2.53 -9.96
N ASP A 99 11.76 -1.62 -8.98
CA ASP A 99 10.86 -0.47 -8.92
C ASP A 99 11.10 0.47 -10.11
N LEU A 100 12.36 0.85 -10.38
CA LEU A 100 12.74 1.71 -11.49
C LEU A 100 12.39 1.09 -12.85
N LEU A 101 12.70 -0.20 -13.05
CA LEU A 101 12.36 -0.90 -14.28
C LEU A 101 10.85 -0.95 -14.49
N THR A 102 10.10 -1.26 -13.43
CA THR A 102 8.64 -1.27 -13.48
C THR A 102 8.06 0.11 -13.78
N GLU A 103 8.60 1.15 -13.16
CA GLU A 103 8.23 2.56 -13.37
C GLU A 103 8.41 2.96 -14.83
N TYR A 104 9.51 2.56 -15.45
CA TYR A 104 9.85 2.90 -16.84
C TYR A 104 9.36 1.88 -17.86
N GLY A 105 8.37 1.07 -17.51
CA GLY A 105 7.62 0.26 -18.48
C GLY A 105 8.28 -1.08 -18.81
N PHE A 106 9.08 -1.63 -17.90
CA PHE A 106 9.58 -2.99 -17.99
C PHE A 106 8.83 -3.92 -17.02
N ARG A 107 8.84 -5.22 -17.31
CA ARG A 107 8.44 -6.28 -16.39
C ARG A 107 9.70 -7.05 -16.02
N VAL A 108 10.10 -7.00 -14.77
CA VAL A 108 11.21 -7.82 -14.27
C VAL A 108 10.76 -9.27 -14.20
N GLU A 109 11.59 -10.16 -14.74
CA GLU A 109 11.37 -11.61 -14.76
C GLU A 109 12.20 -12.31 -13.66
N ALA A 110 13.42 -11.81 -13.41
CA ALA A 110 14.29 -12.31 -12.36
C ALA A 110 15.37 -11.29 -11.98
N ILE A 111 15.80 -11.33 -10.73
CA ILE A 111 17.03 -10.71 -10.24
C ILE A 111 17.84 -11.77 -9.51
N ASP A 112 19.01 -12.08 -10.04
CA ASP A 112 19.90 -13.12 -9.51
C ASP A 112 21.18 -12.46 -8.96
N LEU A 113 21.59 -12.80 -7.74
CA LEU A 113 22.83 -12.33 -7.14
C LEU A 113 23.97 -13.32 -7.39
N PHE A 114 25.10 -12.82 -7.82
CA PHE A 114 26.31 -13.57 -8.17
C PHE A 114 27.48 -13.09 -7.31
N PRO A 115 27.76 -13.74 -6.17
CA PRO A 115 29.00 -13.51 -5.45
C PRO A 115 30.20 -13.96 -6.29
N HIS A 116 31.36 -13.37 -6.04
CA HIS A 116 32.59 -13.79 -6.70
C HIS A 116 32.96 -15.24 -6.30
N PRO A 117 33.48 -16.08 -7.23
CA PRO A 117 33.83 -17.47 -6.92
C PRO A 117 34.99 -17.61 -5.93
N ASP A 118 35.85 -16.59 -5.83
CA ASP A 118 36.83 -16.45 -4.76
C ASP A 118 36.15 -15.88 -3.50
N GLU A 119 36.10 -16.66 -2.43
CA GLU A 119 35.48 -16.30 -1.14
C GLU A 119 36.14 -15.08 -0.48
N SER A 120 37.36 -14.71 -0.89
CA SER A 120 38.05 -13.52 -0.39
C SER A 120 37.59 -12.23 -1.08
N ALA A 121 36.92 -12.32 -2.23
CA ALA A 121 36.37 -11.16 -2.92
C ALA A 121 34.98 -10.79 -2.35
N THR A 122 34.83 -9.53 -2.00
CA THR A 122 33.63 -8.98 -1.37
C THR A 122 32.62 -8.44 -2.38
N VAL A 123 32.99 -8.36 -3.66
CA VAL A 123 32.15 -7.81 -4.72
C VAL A 123 31.08 -8.81 -5.16
N VAL A 124 29.82 -8.39 -5.13
CA VAL A 124 28.67 -9.16 -5.62
C VAL A 124 28.08 -8.45 -6.83
N GLN A 125 27.84 -9.19 -7.91
CA GLN A 125 27.10 -8.74 -9.09
C GLN A 125 25.63 -9.12 -8.97
N GLN A 126 24.75 -8.39 -9.64
CA GLN A 126 23.36 -8.75 -9.85
C GLN A 126 23.06 -8.80 -11.35
N LEU A 127 22.35 -9.84 -11.78
CA LEU A 127 21.83 -9.99 -13.12
C LEU A 127 20.32 -9.77 -13.09
N ILE A 128 19.86 -8.78 -13.83
CA ILE A 128 18.44 -8.47 -13.94
C ILE A 128 17.97 -8.85 -15.34
N ARG A 129 16.93 -9.68 -15.39
CA ARG A 129 16.24 -10.05 -16.63
C ARG A 129 14.88 -9.38 -16.61
N ALA A 130 14.58 -8.59 -17.63
CA ALA A 130 13.32 -7.89 -17.76
C ALA A 130 12.83 -7.92 -19.22
N ARG A 131 11.57 -7.55 -19.43
CA ARG A 131 11.00 -7.34 -20.77
C ARG A 131 10.34 -5.99 -20.87
N ARG A 132 10.50 -5.32 -22.01
CA ARG A 132 9.73 -4.10 -22.30
C ARG A 132 8.25 -4.45 -22.35
N ARG A 133 7.41 -3.75 -21.58
CA ARG A 133 5.96 -3.96 -21.62
C ARG A 133 5.40 -3.49 -22.97
N PRO A 134 4.28 -4.07 -23.44
CA PRO A 134 3.54 -3.54 -24.57
C PRO A 134 3.09 -2.10 -24.34
N ASP A 135 2.96 -1.33 -25.42
CA ASP A 135 2.39 0.02 -25.34
C ASP A 135 0.96 -0.09 -24.81
N ARG A 136 0.74 0.43 -23.60
CA ARG A 136 -0.62 0.60 -23.08
C ARG A 136 -1.16 1.92 -23.61
N ALA A 137 -2.45 1.97 -23.95
CA ALA A 137 -3.14 3.22 -24.23
C ALA A 137 -2.81 4.24 -23.12
N THR A 138 -2.63 5.51 -23.49
CA THR A 138 -2.21 6.61 -22.60
C THR A 138 -3.22 6.83 -21.47
N HIS A 139 -3.14 6.00 -20.44
CA HIS A 139 -3.81 6.19 -19.16
C HIS A 139 -2.81 6.87 -18.22
N VAL A 140 -3.32 7.81 -17.42
CA VAL A 140 -2.55 8.37 -16.31
C VAL A 140 -2.27 7.25 -15.32
N SER A 141 -1.00 6.86 -15.17
CA SER A 141 -0.58 5.86 -14.20
C SER A 141 -0.42 6.50 -12.82
N SER A 142 -1.01 5.92 -11.77
CA SER A 142 -0.66 6.24 -10.38
C SER A 142 0.68 5.61 -10.00
N ARG A 143 1.43 6.24 -9.10
CA ARG A 143 2.67 5.72 -8.54
C ARG A 143 2.66 5.84 -7.02
N PRO A 144 3.13 4.83 -6.27
CA PRO A 144 3.36 5.00 -4.84
C PRO A 144 4.47 6.04 -4.61
N ARG A 145 4.32 6.91 -3.60
CA ARG A 145 5.36 7.89 -3.25
C ARG A 145 6.65 7.22 -2.74
N SER A 146 6.52 6.06 -2.11
CA SER A 146 7.62 5.20 -1.66
C SER A 146 7.15 3.77 -1.50
N THR A 147 8.07 2.82 -1.51
CA THR A 147 7.82 1.40 -1.16
C THR A 147 7.80 1.12 0.33
N ARG A 148 8.24 2.08 1.16
CA ARG A 148 8.08 2.01 2.61
C ARG A 148 6.60 2.09 2.99
N ALA A 149 6.11 1.11 3.73
CA ALA A 149 4.78 1.14 4.32
C ALA A 149 4.57 2.45 5.12
N PRO A 150 3.39 3.09 5.03
CA PRO A 150 3.06 4.22 5.87
C PRO A 150 3.21 3.87 7.34
N ALA A 151 3.65 4.84 8.15
CA ALA A 151 3.64 4.66 9.60
C ALA A 151 2.19 4.53 10.09
N ALA A 152 1.90 3.45 10.81
CA ALA A 152 0.61 3.24 11.46
C ALA A 152 0.45 4.28 12.58
N HIS A 153 -0.34 5.31 12.31
CA HIS A 153 -0.62 6.43 13.24
C HIS A 153 -2.12 6.64 13.46
N ALA A 154 -2.95 5.76 12.88
CA ALA A 154 -4.40 5.82 13.00
C ALA A 154 -4.98 4.44 13.33
N ALA A 155 -6.01 4.42 14.18
CA ALA A 155 -6.87 3.28 14.39
C ALA A 155 -8.16 3.48 13.60
N VAL A 156 -8.62 2.43 12.90
CA VAL A 156 -9.82 2.48 12.07
C VAL A 156 -10.80 1.43 12.54
N GLY A 157 -12.03 1.86 12.87
CA GLY A 157 -13.10 0.97 13.32
C GLY A 157 -14.46 1.30 12.70
N VAL A 158 -15.42 0.43 12.94
CA VAL A 158 -16.81 0.56 12.50
C VAL A 158 -17.75 0.42 13.69
N GLY A 159 -18.94 1.02 13.62
CA GLY A 159 -20.02 0.78 14.58
C GLY A 159 -21.37 0.73 13.89
N ALA A 160 -22.19 -0.25 14.24
CA ALA A 160 -23.41 -0.60 13.56
C ALA A 160 -24.66 -0.22 14.37
N ILE A 161 -25.51 0.62 13.81
CA ILE A 161 -26.83 0.92 14.35
C ILE A 161 -27.82 -0.12 13.81
N LEU A 162 -28.42 -0.86 14.74
CA LEU A 162 -29.59 -1.70 14.48
C LEU A 162 -30.78 -1.07 15.19
N LEU A 163 -31.84 -0.77 14.45
CA LEU A 163 -33.07 -0.19 14.97
C LEU A 163 -34.23 -1.17 14.77
N SER A 164 -34.87 -1.58 15.86
CA SER A 164 -36.09 -2.37 15.85
C SER A 164 -37.26 -1.59 16.45
N GLU A 165 -38.43 -2.22 16.55
CA GLU A 165 -39.59 -1.66 17.26
C GLU A 165 -39.32 -1.43 18.77
N GLN A 166 -38.36 -2.16 19.35
CA GLN A 166 -37.94 -2.04 20.74
C GLN A 166 -36.87 -0.94 20.97
N GLY A 167 -36.33 -0.35 19.91
CA GLY A 167 -35.30 0.68 19.97
C GLY A 167 -33.97 0.24 19.36
N ILE A 168 -32.86 0.75 19.88
CA ILE A 168 -31.51 0.46 19.36
C ILE A 168 -30.85 -0.68 20.12
N LEU A 169 -30.06 -1.49 19.42
CA LEU A 169 -29.26 -2.55 20.02
C LEU A 169 -28.00 -1.96 20.66
N LEU A 170 -27.78 -2.22 21.95
CA LEU A 170 -26.55 -1.90 22.66
C LEU A 170 -26.09 -3.12 23.47
N GLY A 171 -24.77 -3.32 23.52
CA GLY A 171 -24.12 -4.36 24.30
C GLY A 171 -23.26 -3.74 25.40
N ARG A 172 -23.05 -4.47 26.48
CA ARG A 172 -22.19 -4.08 27.59
C ARG A 172 -20.79 -4.63 27.38
N HIS A 173 -19.81 -3.75 27.30
CA HIS A 173 -18.41 -4.15 27.34
C HIS A 173 -18.05 -4.61 28.77
N SER A 174 -17.14 -5.56 28.88
CA SER A 174 -16.52 -6.02 30.15
C SER A 174 -15.94 -4.91 31.04
N ARG A 175 -15.72 -3.70 30.51
CA ARG A 175 -15.24 -2.51 31.22
C ARG A 175 -16.36 -1.56 31.69
N GLY A 176 -17.62 -1.90 31.42
CA GLY A 176 -18.80 -1.23 31.96
C GLY A 176 -19.54 -0.28 31.01
N THR A 177 -18.94 0.07 29.87
CA THR A 177 -19.56 0.91 28.83
C THR A 177 -20.63 0.17 28.05
N LEU A 178 -21.59 0.92 27.50
CA LEU A 178 -22.60 0.42 26.56
C LEU A 178 -22.29 0.87 25.14
N GLU A 179 -22.31 -0.05 24.19
CA GLU A 179 -21.70 0.15 22.87
C GLU A 179 -22.58 -0.43 21.76
N LEU A 180 -22.54 0.17 20.58
CA LEU A 180 -23.04 -0.43 19.34
C LEU A 180 -22.17 -1.65 19.00
N PRO A 181 -22.71 -2.68 18.33
CA PRO A 181 -21.88 -3.71 17.72
C PRO A 181 -20.85 -3.11 16.77
N GLY A 182 -19.62 -3.62 16.80
CA GLY A 182 -18.57 -3.15 15.91
C GLY A 182 -17.17 -3.30 16.49
N GLY A 183 -16.19 -3.12 15.63
CA GLY A 183 -14.79 -3.32 16.00
C GLY A 183 -13.83 -2.73 14.98
N SER A 184 -12.60 -3.25 14.98
CA SER A 184 -11.54 -2.73 14.13
C SER A 184 -11.65 -3.29 12.71
N VAL A 185 -11.30 -2.48 11.71
CA VAL A 185 -11.21 -2.97 10.33
C VAL A 185 -9.92 -3.78 10.17
N GLU A 186 -10.01 -4.97 9.58
CA GLU A 186 -8.84 -5.81 9.37
C GLU A 186 -7.88 -5.22 8.32
N ALA A 187 -6.57 -5.37 8.55
CA ALA A 187 -5.52 -4.83 7.68
C ALA A 187 -5.39 -5.56 6.31
N THR A 188 -6.16 -6.62 6.09
CA THR A 188 -6.06 -7.54 4.94
C THR A 188 -6.88 -7.11 3.71
N GLY A 189 -7.36 -5.86 3.68
CA GLY A 189 -8.13 -5.30 2.55
C GLY A 189 -9.64 -5.45 2.69
N GLU A 190 -10.12 -5.62 3.92
CA GLU A 190 -11.54 -5.64 4.27
C GLU A 190 -12.23 -4.30 3.95
N SER A 191 -13.47 -4.34 3.44
CA SER A 191 -14.28 -3.13 3.27
C SER A 191 -15.02 -2.75 4.55
N PHE A 192 -15.41 -1.49 4.73
CA PHE A 192 -16.19 -1.07 5.91
C PHE A 192 -17.51 -1.85 6.07
N LYS A 193 -18.15 -2.23 4.96
CA LYS A 193 -19.38 -3.03 5.01
C LYS A 193 -19.11 -4.47 5.42
N ASP A 194 -18.01 -5.05 4.95
CA ASP A 194 -17.60 -6.40 5.34
C ASP A 194 -17.26 -6.44 6.84
N ALA A 195 -16.51 -5.44 7.33
CA ALA A 195 -16.21 -5.29 8.75
C ALA A 195 -17.48 -5.21 9.60
N VAL A 196 -18.47 -4.40 9.20
CA VAL A 196 -19.76 -4.32 9.91
C VAL A 196 -20.47 -5.67 9.97
N VAL A 197 -20.51 -6.41 8.84
CA VAL A 197 -21.18 -7.72 8.80
C VAL A 197 -20.43 -8.76 9.64
N ARG A 198 -19.10 -8.76 9.60
CA ARG A 198 -18.25 -9.66 10.38
C ARG A 198 -18.42 -9.40 11.88
N GLU A 199 -18.19 -8.17 12.33
CA GLU A 199 -18.30 -7.78 13.75
C GLU A 199 -19.70 -8.07 14.29
N LEU A 200 -20.75 -7.76 13.51
CA LEU A 200 -22.11 -8.06 13.90
C LEU A 200 -22.34 -9.57 14.12
N ALA A 201 -21.80 -10.41 13.24
CA ALA A 201 -21.91 -11.86 13.38
C ALA A 201 -21.09 -12.40 14.55
N GLU A 202 -19.86 -11.91 14.72
CA GLU A 202 -18.92 -12.31 15.77
C GLU A 202 -19.43 -11.92 17.16
N GLU A 203 -19.94 -10.71 17.34
CA GLU A 203 -20.33 -10.21 18.66
C GLU A 203 -21.76 -10.60 19.09
N THR A 204 -22.67 -10.69 18.12
CA THR A 204 -24.12 -10.83 18.41
C THR A 204 -24.74 -12.11 17.87
N GLY A 205 -24.05 -12.81 16.95
CA GLY A 205 -24.62 -13.94 16.20
C GLY A 205 -25.64 -13.53 15.13
N LEU A 206 -25.85 -12.23 14.90
CA LEU A 206 -26.77 -11.74 13.88
C LEU A 206 -26.13 -11.81 12.48
N VAL A 207 -26.91 -12.22 11.50
CA VAL A 207 -26.45 -12.36 10.12
C VAL A 207 -27.05 -11.24 9.26
N ALA A 208 -26.20 -10.41 8.67
CA ALA A 208 -26.59 -9.38 7.72
C ALA A 208 -25.87 -9.57 6.38
N ARG A 209 -26.35 -8.89 5.34
CA ARG A 209 -25.68 -8.79 4.03
C ARG A 209 -25.16 -7.38 3.86
N THR A 210 -24.04 -7.22 3.16
CA THR A 210 -23.44 -5.90 2.87
C THR A 210 -24.40 -4.96 2.11
N ASP A 211 -25.31 -5.50 1.30
CA ASP A 211 -26.38 -4.75 0.64
C ASP A 211 -27.35 -4.08 1.61
N ASN A 212 -27.48 -4.62 2.84
CA ASN A 212 -28.33 -4.06 3.90
C ASN A 212 -27.60 -3.04 4.78
N VAL A 213 -26.31 -2.81 4.54
CA VAL A 213 -25.48 -1.88 5.31
C VAL A 213 -25.41 -0.55 4.58
N GLU A 214 -25.91 0.50 5.22
CA GLU A 214 -25.75 1.89 4.80
C GLU A 214 -24.65 2.54 5.63
N LEU A 215 -23.62 3.09 4.97
CA LEU A 215 -22.54 3.80 5.66
C LEU A 215 -22.91 5.27 5.79
N LEU A 216 -22.86 5.81 7.01
CA LEU A 216 -23.24 7.20 7.30
C LEU A 216 -22.11 8.18 6.95
N GLY A 217 -20.87 7.83 7.30
CA GLY A 217 -19.70 8.69 7.13
C GLY A 217 -18.58 8.37 8.09
N THR A 218 -17.54 9.20 8.07
CA THR A 218 -16.39 9.09 8.97
C THR A 218 -16.51 10.06 10.14
N LEU A 219 -16.22 9.58 11.34
CA LEU A 219 -16.00 10.37 12.54
C LEU A 219 -14.50 10.35 12.86
N LEU A 220 -13.92 11.53 12.99
CA LEU A 220 -12.50 11.71 13.29
C LEU A 220 -12.33 12.35 14.68
N ASP A 221 -11.66 11.65 15.58
CA ASP A 221 -11.26 12.19 16.89
C ASP A 221 -9.82 11.79 17.25
N HIS A 222 -9.37 12.27 18.42
CA HIS A 222 -8.03 12.02 18.93
C HIS A 222 -8.12 11.48 20.35
N VAL A 223 -7.46 10.34 20.58
CA VAL A 223 -7.42 9.70 21.89
C VAL A 223 -5.96 9.37 22.21
N GLU A 224 -5.45 9.93 23.30
CA GLU A 224 -4.06 9.69 23.78
C GLU A 224 -2.97 9.87 22.70
N GLY A 225 -3.19 10.81 21.77
CA GLY A 225 -2.25 11.09 20.67
C GLY A 225 -2.39 10.16 19.45
N VAL A 226 -3.34 9.23 19.46
CA VAL A 226 -3.71 8.39 18.32
C VAL A 226 -4.88 9.02 17.57
N LEU A 227 -4.75 9.13 16.25
CA LEU A 227 -5.86 9.51 15.38
C LEU A 227 -6.83 8.33 15.31
N ARG A 228 -8.09 8.53 15.65
CA ARG A 228 -9.11 7.47 15.53
C ARG A 228 -10.14 7.87 14.49
N VAL A 229 -10.35 6.95 13.55
CA VAL A 229 -11.35 7.05 12.48
C VAL A 229 -12.40 5.98 12.75
N THR A 230 -13.63 6.40 13.00
CA THR A 230 -14.75 5.48 13.18
C THR A 230 -15.75 5.69 12.05
N VAL A 231 -16.20 4.62 11.41
CA VAL A 231 -17.27 4.68 10.40
C VAL A 231 -18.57 4.22 11.04
N GLY A 232 -19.55 5.13 11.09
CA GLY A 232 -20.91 4.79 11.50
C GLY A 232 -21.67 4.12 10.36
N ALA A 233 -22.40 3.06 10.66
CA ALA A 233 -23.25 2.36 9.71
C ALA A 233 -24.64 2.11 10.28
N GLN A 234 -25.66 2.06 9.43
CA GLN A 234 -26.99 1.57 9.76
C GLN A 234 -27.21 0.23 9.04
N VAL A 235 -27.66 -0.79 9.78
CA VAL A 235 -27.99 -2.11 9.23
C VAL A 235 -29.51 -2.23 9.17
N HIS A 236 -30.06 -2.28 7.96
CA HIS A 236 -31.51 -2.23 7.73
C HIS A 236 -32.20 -3.58 7.86
N THR A 237 -31.46 -4.68 7.65
CA THR A 237 -32.04 -6.03 7.67
C THR A 237 -31.00 -7.05 8.09
N TRP A 238 -31.38 -7.90 9.05
CA TRP A 238 -30.58 -8.98 9.60
C TRP A 238 -31.45 -10.21 9.92
N GLN A 239 -30.80 -11.32 10.25
CA GLN A 239 -31.44 -12.56 10.69
C GLN A 239 -30.87 -12.99 12.04
N GLY A 240 -31.70 -13.66 12.85
CA GLY A 240 -31.33 -14.13 14.18
C GLY A 240 -31.87 -13.24 15.30
N GLN A 241 -31.46 -13.58 16.53
CA GLN A 241 -31.68 -12.77 17.73
C GLN A 241 -30.31 -12.51 18.36
N PRO A 242 -30.05 -11.28 18.85
CA PRO A 242 -28.77 -10.97 19.43
C PRO A 242 -28.53 -11.80 20.68
N ALA A 243 -27.35 -12.41 20.76
CA ALA A 243 -26.92 -13.20 21.91
C ALA A 243 -25.43 -12.99 22.13
N THR A 244 -25.01 -12.95 23.39
CA THR A 244 -23.59 -12.90 23.76
C THR A 244 -22.86 -14.09 23.15
N GLN A 245 -21.85 -13.83 22.33
CA GLN A 245 -21.00 -14.88 21.78
C GLN A 245 -19.82 -15.19 22.73
N PRO A 246 -19.31 -16.43 22.74
CA PRO A 246 -18.12 -16.78 23.50
C PRO A 246 -16.90 -15.97 23.01
N ASP A 247 -15.96 -15.68 23.92
CA ASP A 247 -14.68 -14.99 23.65
C ASP A 247 -14.77 -13.49 23.30
N GLU A 248 -15.97 -12.93 23.26
CA GLU A 248 -16.19 -11.50 22.98
C GLU A 248 -16.17 -10.61 24.21
N SER A 249 -15.64 -9.39 24.04
CA SER A 249 -15.52 -8.41 25.12
C SER A 249 -16.81 -7.62 25.37
N VAL A 250 -17.74 -7.65 24.42
CA VAL A 250 -19.05 -7.00 24.46
C VAL A 250 -20.14 -8.07 24.43
N GLY A 251 -21.12 -7.96 25.32
CA GLY A 251 -22.21 -8.93 25.46
C GLY A 251 -23.44 -8.30 26.11
N ASP A 252 -24.28 -9.12 26.72
CA ASP A 252 -25.50 -8.68 27.43
C ASP A 252 -26.37 -7.72 26.59
N TRP A 253 -26.54 -8.11 25.32
CA TRP A 253 -27.22 -7.33 24.31
C TRP A 253 -28.68 -7.01 24.68
N GLY A 254 -29.04 -5.74 24.60
CA GLY A 254 -30.37 -5.23 24.93
C GLY A 254 -30.87 -4.20 23.92
N TRP A 255 -32.19 -4.13 23.77
CA TRP A 255 -32.85 -3.11 22.96
C TRP A 255 -33.28 -1.94 23.86
N TYR A 256 -32.88 -0.72 23.48
CA TYR A 256 -33.10 0.49 24.25
C TYR A 256 -33.93 1.51 23.47
N PRO A 257 -35.10 1.93 23.97
CA PRO A 257 -35.89 2.99 23.34
C PRO A 257 -35.06 4.29 23.19
N LEU A 258 -35.25 4.99 22.07
CA LEU A 258 -34.47 6.19 21.74
C LEU A 258 -34.72 7.37 22.69
N ASP A 259 -35.87 7.38 23.38
CA ASP A 259 -36.22 8.37 24.40
C ASP A 259 -35.74 7.97 25.81
N GLN A 260 -35.16 6.78 25.96
CA GLN A 260 -34.69 6.21 27.23
C GLN A 260 -33.34 5.51 27.05
N LEU A 261 -32.42 6.18 26.34
CA LEU A 261 -31.07 5.69 26.17
C LEU A 261 -30.35 5.61 27.53
N PRO A 262 -29.55 4.56 27.76
CA PRO A 262 -28.84 4.39 29.01
C PRO A 262 -27.61 5.31 29.09
N ASP A 263 -27.22 5.67 30.31
CA ASP A 263 -25.95 6.35 30.56
C ASP A 263 -24.75 5.43 30.31
N GLY A 264 -23.57 6.04 30.12
CA GLY A 264 -22.31 5.30 30.00
C GLY A 264 -22.05 4.73 28.61
N LEU A 265 -22.57 5.38 27.57
CA LEU A 265 -22.26 5.02 26.19
C LEU A 265 -20.76 5.15 25.91
N PHE A 266 -20.19 4.18 25.20
CA PHE A 266 -18.85 4.32 24.65
C PHE A 266 -18.81 5.49 23.67
N VAL A 267 -17.73 6.28 23.73
CA VAL A 267 -17.62 7.55 23.01
C VAL A 267 -17.86 7.40 21.50
N CYS A 268 -17.30 6.37 20.85
CA CYS A 268 -17.54 6.14 19.42
C CYS A 268 -19.01 5.88 19.12
N SER A 269 -19.68 5.09 19.97
CA SER A 269 -21.10 4.76 19.83
C SER A 269 -21.97 6.00 19.99
N ALA A 270 -21.69 6.82 21.00
CA ALA A 270 -22.35 8.10 21.22
C ALA A 270 -22.20 9.04 20.01
N GLN A 271 -20.98 9.20 19.50
CA GLN A 271 -20.71 10.05 18.34
C GLN A 271 -21.44 9.54 17.08
N ILE A 272 -21.45 8.21 16.83
CA ILE A 272 -22.19 7.60 15.71
C ILE A 272 -23.69 7.88 15.84
N LEU A 273 -24.27 7.67 17.02
CA LEU A 273 -25.70 7.90 17.27
C LEU A 273 -26.08 9.37 17.05
N THR A 274 -25.27 10.31 17.53
CA THR A 274 -25.50 11.74 17.29
C THR A 274 -25.35 12.12 15.81
N ALA A 275 -24.42 11.50 15.07
CA ALA A 275 -24.28 11.73 13.63
C ALA A 275 -25.47 11.17 12.83
N TRP A 276 -26.00 10.02 13.24
CA TRP A 276 -27.19 9.41 12.65
C TRP A 276 -28.47 10.18 12.97
N ARG A 277 -28.62 10.59 14.22
CA ARG A 277 -29.81 11.25 14.75
C ARG A 277 -29.41 12.40 15.69
N PRO A 278 -29.21 13.62 15.15
CA PRO A 278 -28.69 14.77 15.90
C PRO A 278 -29.60 15.29 17.02
N ASP A 279 -30.87 14.91 17.03
CA ASP A 279 -31.85 15.26 18.06
C ASP A 279 -31.77 14.38 19.32
N LEU A 280 -30.95 13.32 19.32
CA LEU A 280 -30.73 12.52 20.53
C LEU A 280 -29.97 13.34 21.60
N PRO A 281 -30.42 13.31 22.86
CA PRO A 281 -29.80 14.08 23.95
C PRO A 281 -28.55 13.38 24.49
N ILE A 282 -27.53 13.18 23.64
CA ILE A 282 -26.30 12.46 23.98
C ILE A 282 -25.14 13.44 24.07
N ASP A 283 -24.59 13.60 25.28
CA ASP A 283 -23.34 14.33 25.48
C ASP A 283 -22.13 13.44 25.14
N HIS A 284 -21.21 13.96 24.33
CA HIS A 284 -19.97 13.25 24.00
C HIS A 284 -18.83 14.22 23.67
N PRO A 285 -17.56 13.79 23.79
CA PRO A 285 -16.42 14.53 23.24
C PRO A 285 -16.59 14.78 21.74
N PRO A 286 -16.19 15.96 21.23
CA PRO A 286 -16.38 16.31 19.84
C PRO A 286 -15.61 15.36 18.90
N ALA A 287 -16.24 15.02 17.78
CA ALA A 287 -15.61 14.38 16.63
C ALA A 287 -15.96 15.16 15.37
N HIS A 288 -15.04 15.19 14.40
CA HIS A 288 -15.32 15.76 13.09
C HIS A 288 -16.05 14.72 12.24
N PHE A 289 -17.33 14.94 11.96
CA PHE A 289 -18.13 14.08 11.10
C PHE A 289 -18.10 14.55 9.65
N THR A 290 -17.86 13.63 8.72
CA THR A 290 -18.00 13.84 7.27
C THR A 290 -18.90 12.76 6.70
N ALA A 291 -20.06 13.14 6.19
CA ALA A 291 -21.02 12.22 5.61
C ALA A 291 -20.51 11.62 4.29
N PHE A 292 -20.83 10.35 4.04
CA PHE A 292 -20.64 9.78 2.71
C PHE A 292 -21.77 10.21 1.78
N ALA A 293 -21.44 10.42 0.51
CA ALA A 293 -22.46 10.68 -0.50
C ALA A 293 -23.28 9.41 -0.74
N SER A 294 -24.60 9.54 -0.76
CA SER A 294 -25.47 8.45 -1.22
C SER A 294 -25.12 8.12 -2.67
N ALA A 295 -24.85 6.85 -2.96
CA ALA A 295 -24.66 6.39 -4.33
C ALA A 295 -25.95 6.70 -5.12
N THR A 296 -25.81 7.51 -6.17
CA THR A 296 -26.92 7.93 -7.05
C THR A 296 -27.20 6.88 -8.11
#